data_AF-A0ABD0NCW9-F1
#
_entry.id   AF-A0ABD0NCW9-F1
#
_cell.length_a   1.000
_cell.length_b   1.000
_cell.length_c   1.000
_cell.angle_alpha   90.00
_cell.angle_beta   90.00
_cell.angle_gamma   90.00
#
_symmetry.space_group_name_H-M   'P 1'
#
loop_
_entity.id
_entity.type
_entity.pdbx_description
1 polymer ?
#
loop_
_entity_poly.entity_id
_entity_poly.type
_entity_poly.pdbx_seq_one_letter_code
_entity_poly.pdbx_strand_id
1 'polypeptide(L)' 'NLESRFALQQKIVEAAKKLAAETDISKLVRKKRRRNCLDAMQKLQEIEDEMNQYRLKKGQKPTQRASVIIA' A
#
# COMPACT_ATOMS: atom_id res chain seq x y z
N ASN A 1 -14.44 -5.39 -7.28
CA ASN A 1 -13.71 -6.55 -6.74
C ASN A 1 -12.55 -6.03 -5.87
N LEU A 2 -12.51 -6.36 -4.57
CA LEU A 2 -11.47 -5.88 -3.64
C LEU A 2 -10.10 -6.51 -3.91
N GLU A 3 -10.07 -7.77 -4.33
CA GLU A 3 -8.82 -8.48 -4.64
C GLU A 3 -8.08 -7.81 -5.80
N SER A 4 -8.80 -7.48 -6.88
CA SER A 4 -8.23 -6.78 -8.03
C SER A 4 -7.74 -5.37 -7.66
N ARG A 5 -8.47 -4.66 -6.79
CA ARG A 5 -8.05 -3.34 -6.28
C ARG A 5 -6.77 -3.44 -5.47
N PHE A 6 -6.67 -4.45 -4.59
CA PHE A 6 -5.49 -4.71 -3.77
C PHE A 6 -4.27 -5.02 -4.64
N ALA A 7 -4.41 -5.97 -5.58
CA ALA A 7 -3.32 -6.35 -6.48
C ALA A 7 -2.82 -5.18 -7.34
N LEU A 8 -3.74 -4.31 -7.80
CA LEU A 8 -3.37 -3.09 -8.51
C LEU A 8 -2.62 -2.11 -7.60
N GLN A 9 -3.15 -1.84 -6.41
CA GLN A 9 -2.54 -0.92 -5.47
C GLN A 9 -1.16 -1.38 -5.01
N GLN A 10 -0.96 -2.70 -4.87
CA GLN A 10 0.34 -3.27 -4.54
C GLN A 10 1.41 -2.93 -5.60
N LYS A 11 1.05 -3.01 -6.89
CA LYS A 11 1.95 -2.59 -7.99
C LYS A 11 2.27 -1.09 -7.93
N ILE A 12 1.30 -0.26 -7.55
CA ILE A 12 1.51 1.19 -7.37
C ILE A 12 2.48 1.47 -6.22
N VAL A 13 2.32 0.78 -5.08
CA VAL A 13 3.24 0.90 -3.93
C VAL A 13 4.66 0.51 -4.33
N GLU A 14 4.83 -0.61 -5.03
CA GLU A 14 6.15 -1.05 -5.50
C GLU A 14 6.79 -0.06 -6.47
N ALA A 15 6.01 0.53 -7.39
CA ALA A 15 6.50 1.61 -8.25
C ALA A 15 6.88 2.86 -7.45
N ALA A 16 6.06 3.27 -6.48
CA ALA A 16 6.31 4.44 -5.65
C ALA A 16 7.57 4.29 -4.77
N LYS A 17 7.82 3.09 -4.23
CA LYS A 17 9.06 2.76 -3.51
C LYS A 17 10.29 2.91 -4.41
N LYS A 18 10.23 2.37 -5.64
CA LYS A 18 11.32 2.49 -6.63
C LYS A 18 11.62 3.96 -6.94
N LEU A 19 10.59 4.76 -7.23
CA LEU A 19 10.73 6.18 -7.50
C LEU A 19 11.32 6.94 -6.29
N ALA A 20 10.92 6.59 -5.06
CA ALA A 20 11.41 7.21 -3.84
C ALA A 20 12.87 6.86 -3.50
N ALA A 21 13.38 5.74 -4.03
CA ALA A 21 14.75 5.28 -3.86
C ALA A 21 15.76 5.89 -4.86
N GLU A 22 15.28 6.55 -5.92
CA GLU A 22 16.16 7.25 -6.87
C GLU A 22 17.04 8.29 -6.17
N THR A 23 18.35 8.22 -6.44
CA THR A 23 19.37 9.04 -5.77
C THR A 23 19.68 10.33 -6.50
N ASP A 24 19.49 10.37 -7.82
CA ASP A 24 19.81 11.50 -8.71
C ASP A 24 18.60 12.41 -8.98
N ILE A 25 17.99 12.90 -7.90
CA ILE A 25 16.85 13.80 -7.95
C ILE A 25 16.99 14.92 -6.92
N SER A 26 16.39 16.08 -7.23
CA SER A 26 16.37 17.22 -6.33
C SER A 26 15.70 16.90 -4.99
N LYS A 27 16.10 17.60 -3.92
CA LYS A 27 15.56 17.42 -2.56
C LYS A 27 14.03 17.54 -2.52
N LEU A 28 13.47 18.47 -3.29
CA LEU A 28 12.02 18.68 -3.38
C LEU A 28 11.31 17.48 -4.01
N VAL A 29 11.83 16.95 -5.13
CA VAL A 29 11.26 15.79 -5.81
C VAL A 29 11.33 14.56 -4.91
N ARG A 30 12.46 14.36 -4.22
CA ARG A 30 12.62 13.26 -3.25
C ARG A 30 11.58 13.32 -2.13
N LYS A 31 11.36 14.51 -1.55
CA LYS A 31 10.35 14.72 -0.50
C LYS A 31 8.94 14.39 -1.02
N LYS A 32 8.59 14.84 -2.22
CA LYS A 32 7.30 14.55 -2.86
C LYS A 32 7.13 13.05 -3.09
N ARG A 33 8.14 12.36 -3.62
CA ARG A 33 8.08 10.92 -3.90
C ARG A 33 7.96 10.07 -2.63
N ARG A 34 8.66 10.44 -1.55
CA ARG A 34 8.47 9.79 -0.24
C ARG A 34 7.04 9.91 0.26
N ARG A 35 6.44 11.11 0.14
CA ARG A 35 5.03 11.31 0.52
C ARG A 35 4.08 10.50 -0.35
N ASN A 36 4.25 10.50 -1.67
CA ASN A 36 3.47 9.66 -2.57
C ASN A 36 3.57 8.15 -2.23
N CYS A 37 4.75 7.69 -1.83
CA CYS A 37 4.96 6.31 -1.38
C CYS A 37 4.15 6.01 -0.10
N LEU A 38 4.20 6.91 0.89
CA LEU A 38 3.41 6.78 2.12
C LEU A 38 1.91 6.77 1.83
N ASP A 39 1.43 7.70 1.00
CA ASP A 39 0.01 7.79 0.62
C ASP A 39 -0.45 6.51 -0.10
N ALA A 40 0.39 5.98 -1.00
CA ALA A 40 0.10 4.73 -1.69
C ALA A 40 0.05 3.52 -0.74
N MET A 41 0.94 3.47 0.26
CA MET A 41 0.95 2.42 1.28
C MET A 41 -0.29 2.50 2.18
N GLN A 42 -0.66 3.71 2.62
CA GLN A 42 -1.88 3.92 3.39
C GLN A 42 -3.12 3.44 2.61
N LYS A 43 -3.19 3.75 1.31
CA LYS A 43 -4.30 3.27 0.47
C LYS A 43 -4.35 1.75 0.34
N LEU A 44 -3.18 1.10 0.30
CA LEU A 44 -3.10 -0.36 0.28
C LEU A 44 -3.66 -0.98 1.57
N GLN A 45 -3.32 -0.38 2.72
CA GLN A 45 -3.85 -0.80 4.03
C GLN A 45 -5.38 -0.62 4.10
N GLU A 46 -5.91 0.52 3.65
CA GLU A 46 -7.37 0.75 3.63
C GLU A 46 -8.12 -0.33 2.84
N ILE A 47 -7.57 -0.76 1.70
CA ILE A 47 -8.17 -1.81 0.87
C ILE A 47 -8.10 -3.17 1.60
N GLU A 48 -6.97 -3.47 2.25
CA GLU A 48 -6.85 -4.68 3.06
C GLU A 48 -7.82 -4.70 4.24
N ASP A 49 -7.99 -3.58 4.93
CA ASP A 49 -8.94 -3.45 6.02
C ASP A 49 -10.38 -3.66 5.52
N GLU A 50 -10.74 -3.08 4.36
CA GLU A 50 -12.03 -3.30 3.71
C GLU A 50 -12.25 -4.81 3.39
N MET A 51 -11.22 -5.49 2.89
CA MET A 51 -11.25 -6.94 2.65
C MET A 51 -11.43 -7.74 3.95
N ASN A 52 -10.70 -7.38 5.00
CA ASN A 52 -10.76 -8.03 6.30
C ASN A 52 -12.13 -7.86 6.95
N GLN A 53 -12.71 -6.66 6.88
CA GLN A 53 -14.05 -6.40 7.35
C GLN A 53 -15.10 -7.25 6.61
N TYR A 54 -14.95 -7.42 5.29
CA TYR A 54 -15.83 -8.29 4.53
C TYR A 54 -15.71 -9.77 4.94
N ARG A 55 -14.49 -10.25 5.19
CA ARG A 55 -14.22 -11.61 5.66
C ARG A 55 -14.79 -11.85 7.05
N LEU A 56 -14.57 -10.93 7.98
CA LEU A 56 -15.11 -10.99 9.34
C LEU A 56 -16.64 -11.05 9.35
N LYS A 57 -17.30 -10.22 8.53
CA LYS A 57 -18.77 -10.26 8.36
C LYS A 57 -19.28 -11.61 7.85
N LYS A 58 -18.44 -12.37 7.14
CA LYS A 58 -18.74 -13.73 6.65
C LYS A 58 -18.28 -14.84 7.60
N GLY A 59 -17.84 -14.51 8.81
CA GLY A 59 -17.30 -15.48 9.78
C GLY A 59 -15.93 -16.04 9.39
N GLN A 60 -15.24 -15.43 8.42
CA GLN A 60 -13.91 -15.84 7.98
C GLN A 60 -12.84 -15.05 8.72
N LYS A 61 -11.67 -15.68 8.91
CA LYS A 61 -10.51 -15.01 9.52
C LYS A 61 -9.98 -13.91 8.59
N PRO A 62 -9.50 -12.76 9.13
CA PRO A 62 -8.77 -11.75 8.39
C PRO A 62 -7.57 -12.34 7.63
N THR A 63 -7.21 -11.74 6.50
CA THR A 63 -5.94 -12.05 5.82
C THR A 63 -4.77 -11.51 6.63
N GLN A 64 -3.70 -12.30 6.75
CA GLN A 64 -2.42 -11.89 7.33
C GLN A 64 -1.49 -11.35 6.23
N ARG A 65 -1.97 -10.52 5.32
CA ARG A 65 -1.08 -9.95 4.31
C ARG A 65 -0.23 -8.90 5.03
N ALA A 66 1.08 -9.01 4.85
CA ALA A 66 2.12 -8.44 5.71
C ALA A 66 2.24 -6.90 5.67
N SER A 67 1.17 -6.16 5.42
CA SER A 67 1.15 -4.69 5.51
C SER A 67 1.47 -4.19 6.92
N VAL A 68 1.32 -5.05 7.93
CA VAL A 68 1.54 -4.77 9.36
C VAL A 68 2.98 -5.04 9.83
N ILE A 69 3.86 -5.63 9.01
CA ILE A 69 5.25 -5.95 9.44
C ILE A 69 6.26 -4.92 8.88
N ILE A 70 6.10 -3.63 9.17
CA ILE A 70 7.23 -2.69 9.29
C ILE A 70 6.84 -1.62 10.32
N ALA A 71 7.24 -1.82 11.58
CA ALA A 71 7.42 -0.78 12.58
C ALA A 71 8.90 -0.35 12.59
#